data_AF-A0A7X7NXG2-F1
#
_entry.id   AF-A0A7X7NXG2-F1
#
_cell.length_a   1.000
_cell.length_b   1.000
_cell.length_c   1.000
_cell.angle_alpha   90.00
_cell.angle_beta   90.00
_cell.angle_gamma   90.00
#
_symmetry.space_group_name_H-M   'P 1'
#
loop_
_entity.id
_entity.type
_entity.pdbx_description
1 polymer ?
#
loop_
_entity_poly.entity_id
_entity_poly.type
_entity_poly.pdbx_seq_one_letter_code
_entity_poly.pdbx_strand_id
1 'polypeptide(L)'
;MSSIFIVVYGLIISEKIHRAIASMAGAVALIVLGLLQQNEAFNAIDFNTIGLLIGMMIIVGITRRTGVFEYIAIKSAKIAKGEPV
;
A
#
# COMPACT_ATOMS: atom_id res chain seq x y z
N MET A 1 -20.51 -6.18 -11.22
CA MET A 1 -19.16 -5.82 -10.72
C MET A 1 -19.07 -4.37 -10.24
N SER A 2 -19.58 -3.40 -11.00
CA SER A 2 -19.49 -1.96 -10.68
C SER A 2 -20.08 -1.56 -9.32
N SER A 3 -21.19 -2.16 -8.88
CA SER A 3 -21.79 -1.86 -7.57
C SER A 3 -20.87 -2.22 -6.41
N ILE A 4 -20.18 -3.37 -6.47
CA ILE A 4 -19.22 -3.81 -5.44
C ILE A 4 -18.02 -2.85 -5.43
N PHE A 5 -17.55 -2.45 -6.60
CA PHE A 5 -16.44 -1.50 -6.71
C PHE A 5 -16.78 -0.16 -6.05
N ILE A 6 -17.95 0.42 -6.35
CA ILE A 6 -18.40 1.69 -5.76
C ILE A 6 -18.51 1.57 -4.23
N VAL A 7 -19.10 0.47 -3.72
CA VAL A 7 -19.25 0.25 -2.29
C VAL A 7 -17.88 0.13 -1.59
N VAL A 8 -17.00 -0.72 -2.10
CA VAL A 8 -15.66 -0.93 -1.52
C VAL A 8 -14.84 0.36 -1.54
N TYR A 9 -14.86 1.08 -2.66
CA TYR A 9 -14.15 2.35 -2.79
C TYR A 9 -14.73 3.41 -1.83
N GLY A 10 -16.06 3.47 -1.69
CA GLY A 10 -16.73 4.30 -0.70
C GLY A 10 -16.32 3.97 0.74
N LEU A 11 -16.20 2.68 1.08
CA LEU A 11 -15.72 2.24 2.40
C LEU A 11 -14.26 2.64 2.65
N ILE A 12 -13.40 2.55 1.64
CA ILE A 12 -12.00 2.97 1.73
C ILE A 12 -11.91 4.48 1.96
N ILE A 13 -12.65 5.29 1.19
CA ILE A 13 -12.65 6.76 1.33
C ILE A 13 -13.26 7.21 2.66
N SER A 14 -14.28 6.50 3.16
CA SER A 14 -14.92 6.79 4.43
C SER A 14 -13.97 6.66 5.62
N GLU A 15 -12.83 5.96 5.46
CA GLU A 15 -11.82 5.66 6.48
C GLU A 15 -12.35 5.00 7.78
N LYS A 16 -13.65 4.72 7.87
CA LYS A 16 -14.30 4.05 9.01
C LYS A 16 -13.85 2.60 9.19
N ILE A 17 -13.35 1.96 8.13
CA ILE A 17 -12.89 0.57 8.12
C ILE A 17 -11.48 0.53 7.53
N HIS A 18 -10.62 -0.33 8.06
CA HIS A 18 -9.27 -0.50 7.53
C HIS A 18 -9.32 -0.89 6.05
N ARG A 19 -8.62 -0.12 5.21
CA ARG A 19 -8.62 -0.27 3.75
C ARG A 19 -8.38 -1.72 3.27
N ALA A 20 -7.50 -2.45 3.95
CA ALA A 20 -7.22 -3.85 3.61
C ALA A 20 -8.41 -4.79 3.91
N ILE A 21 -9.15 -4.54 4.98
CA ILE A 21 -10.35 -5.34 5.30
C ILE A 21 -11.43 -5.05 4.27
N ALA A 22 -11.65 -3.77 3.93
CA ALA A 22 -12.61 -3.37 2.91
C ALA A 22 -12.29 -3.97 1.53
N SER A 23 -11.02 -3.92 1.09
CA SER A 23 -10.61 -4.50 -0.19
C SER A 23 -10.72 -6.02 -0.21
N MET A 24 -10.32 -6.71 0.86
CA MET A 24 -10.47 -8.17 0.97
C MET A 24 -11.93 -8.60 0.98
N ALA A 25 -12.81 -7.91 1.70
CA ALA A 25 -14.24 -8.20 1.71
C ALA A 25 -14.86 -8.05 0.31
N GLY A 26 -14.46 -7.00 -0.43
CA GLY A 26 -14.84 -6.80 -1.83
C GLY A 26 -14.39 -7.93 -2.75
N ALA A 27 -13.13 -8.35 -2.64
CA ALA A 27 -12.58 -9.46 -3.42
C ALA A 27 -13.30 -10.78 -3.15
N VAL A 28 -13.55 -11.10 -1.86
CA VAL A 28 -14.30 -12.30 -1.47
C VAL A 28 -15.74 -12.24 -1.99
N ALA A 29 -16.41 -11.10 -1.90
CA ALA A 29 -17.76 -10.94 -2.42
C ALA A 29 -17.84 -11.19 -3.93
N LEU A 30 -16.84 -10.75 -4.71
CA LEU A 30 -16.77 -11.01 -6.15
C LEU A 30 -16.66 -12.51 -6.47
N ILE A 31 -15.89 -13.27 -5.68
CA ILE A 31 -15.72 -14.71 -5.86
C ILE A 31 -16.99 -15.46 -5.43
N VAL A 32 -17.55 -15.15 -4.26
CA VAL A 32 -18.74 -15.84 -3.70
C VAL A 32 -19.98 -15.62 -4.57
N LEU A 33 -20.14 -14.43 -5.17
CA LEU A 33 -21.23 -14.13 -6.10
C LEU A 33 -21.00 -14.70 -7.50
N GLY A 34 -19.89 -15.41 -7.75
CA GLY A 34 -19.55 -16.00 -9.04
C GLY A 34 -19.25 -14.97 -10.14
N LEU A 35 -18.96 -13.72 -9.75
CA LEU A 35 -18.65 -12.63 -10.68
C LEU A 35 -17.19 -12.65 -11.16
N LEU A 36 -16.33 -13.37 -10.43
CA LEU A 36 -14.93 -13.63 -10.76
C LEU A 36 -14.61 -15.08 -10.41
N GLN A 37 -13.94 -15.81 -11.29
CA GLN A 37 -13.44 -17.13 -10.93
C GLN A 37 -12.23 -17.00 -9.99
N GLN A 38 -12.08 -17.97 -9.08
CA GLN A 38 -10.95 -18.01 -8.16
C GLN A 38 -9.60 -18.04 -8.89
N ASN A 39 -9.50 -18.77 -10.01
CA ASN A 39 -8.28 -18.82 -10.82
C ASN A 39 -7.93 -17.44 -11.41
N GLU A 40 -8.92 -16.73 -11.95
CA GLU A 40 -8.73 -15.37 -12.46
C GLU A 40 -8.32 -14.40 -11.35
N ALA A 41 -8.90 -14.55 -10.15
CA ALA A 41 -8.54 -13.73 -8.99
C ALA A 41 -7.07 -13.94 -8.58
N PHE A 42 -6.53 -15.16 -8.63
CA PHE A 42 -5.11 -15.41 -8.39
C PHE A 42 -4.21 -14.88 -9.50
N ASN A 43 -4.62 -15.02 -10.76
CA ASN A 43 -3.87 -14.49 -11.91
C ASN A 43 -3.84 -12.96 -11.91
N ALA A 44 -4.82 -12.30 -11.29
CA ALA A 44 -4.82 -10.86 -11.11
C ALA A 44 -3.82 -10.36 -10.03
N ILE A 45 -3.20 -11.26 -9.25
CA ILE A 45 -2.19 -10.89 -8.25
C ILE A 45 -0.83 -10.73 -8.95
N ASP A 46 -0.31 -9.49 -8.97
CA ASP A 46 1.04 -9.21 -9.43
C ASP A 46 2.07 -9.39 -8.31
N PHE A 47 2.68 -10.58 -8.27
CA PHE A 47 3.73 -10.92 -7.30
C PHE A 47 5.02 -10.10 -7.47
N ASN A 48 5.32 -9.62 -8.68
CA ASN A 48 6.51 -8.79 -8.89
C ASN A 48 6.36 -7.46 -8.16
N THR A 49 5.20 -6.82 -8.29
CA THR A 49 4.89 -5.58 -7.58
C THR A 49 4.88 -5.79 -6.06
N ILE A 50 4.22 -6.85 -5.56
CA ILE A 50 4.22 -7.15 -4.12
C ILE A 50 5.64 -7.39 -3.60
N GLY A 51 6.42 -8.20 -4.30
CA GLY A 51 7.81 -8.50 -3.95
C GLY A 51 8.69 -7.25 -3.94
N LEU A 52 8.55 -6.38 -4.95
CA LEU A 52 9.26 -5.11 -5.03
C LEU A 52 8.92 -4.18 -3.85
N LEU A 53 7.63 -4.02 -3.54
CA LEU A 53 7.18 -3.19 -2.43
C LEU A 53 7.70 -3.73 -1.09
N ILE A 54 7.61 -5.03 -0.86
CA ILE A 54 8.16 -5.67 0.35
C ILE A 54 9.67 -5.44 0.43
N GLY A 55 10.41 -5.68 -0.65
CA GLY A 55 11.86 -5.46 -0.71
C GLY A 55 12.24 -4.01 -0.40
N MET A 56 11.54 -3.04 -0.99
CA MET A 56 11.72 -1.62 -0.71
C MET A 56 11.47 -1.31 0.77
N MET A 57 10.38 -1.82 1.35
CA MET A 57 10.06 -1.58 2.76
C MET A 57 11.08 -2.21 3.71
N ILE A 58 11.62 -3.39 3.40
CA ILE A 58 12.69 -4.03 4.18
C ILE A 58 13.94 -3.16 4.15
N ILE A 59 14.39 -2.74 2.97
CA ILE A 59 15.57 -1.87 2.81
C ILE A 59 15.37 -0.58 3.63
N VAL A 60 14.26 0.12 3.41
CA VAL A 60 13.91 1.35 4.13
C VAL A 60 13.88 1.11 5.65
N GLY A 61 13.29 0.00 6.10
CA GLY A 61 13.21 -0.36 7.51
C GLY A 61 14.58 -0.55 8.16
N ILE A 62 15.50 -1.23 7.49
CA ILE A 62 16.88 -1.42 7.97
C ILE A 62 17.65 -0.11 7.93
N THR A 63 17.58 0.63 6.82
CA THR A 63 18.25 1.93 6.65
C THR A 63 17.80 2.96 7.69
N ARG A 64 16.53 2.91 8.12
CA ARG A 64 16.05 3.76 9.21
C ARG A 64 16.67 3.38 10.56
N ARG A 65 16.87 2.08 10.84
CA ARG A 65 17.48 1.61 12.10
C ARG A 65 18.96 1.99 12.23
N THR A 66 19.66 2.17 11.12
CA THR A 66 21.08 2.56 11.11
C THR A 66 21.30 4.08 11.27
N GLY A 67 20.23 4.89 11.32
CA GLY A 67 20.33 6.34 11.48
C GLY A 67 20.71 7.09 10.20
N VAL A 68 20.64 6.43 9.04
CA VAL A 68 21.04 7.03 7.75
C VAL A 68 20.10 8.17 7.36
N PHE A 69 18.79 8.02 7.58
CA PHE A 69 17.83 9.08 7.28
C PHE A 69 18.04 10.31 8.17
N GLU A 70 18.34 10.11 9.45
CA GLU A 70 18.65 11.18 10.40
C GLU A 70 19.96 11.88 10.04
N TYR A 71 21.01 11.14 9.68
CA TYR A 71 22.28 11.72 9.22
C TYR A 71 22.09 12.58 7.97
N ILE A 72 21.35 12.08 6.98
CA ILE A 72 21.04 12.82 5.76
C ILE A 72 20.21 14.06 6.09
N ALA A 73 19.18 13.95 6.93
CA ALA A 73 18.35 15.09 7.33
C ALA A 73 19.18 16.20 7.99
N ILE A 74 20.05 15.86 8.94
CA ILE A 74 20.93 16.82 9.63
C ILE A 74 21.94 17.43 8.65
N LYS A 75 22.54 16.61 7.78
CA LYS A 75 23.52 17.07 6.80
C LYS A 75 22.87 18.02 5.78
N SER A 76 21.69 17.68 5.26
CA SER A 76 20.92 18.53 4.36
C SER A 76 20.53 19.84 5.04
N ALA A 77 20.06 19.82 6.29
CA ALA A 77 19.71 21.03 7.03
C ALA A 77 20.93 21.97 7.24
N LYS A 78 22.11 21.40 7.54
CA LYS A 78 23.36 22.17 7.67
C LYS A 78 23.81 22.76 6.33
N ILE A 79 23.67 22.02 5.23
CA ILE A 79 24.01 22.51 3.87
C ILE A 79 23.06 23.65 3.46
N ALA A 80 21.76 23.52 3.76
CA ALA A 80 20.76 24.57 3.53
C ALA A 80 20.91 25.77 4.49
N LYS A 81 21.93 25.79 5.37
CA LYS A 81 22.20 26.85 6.36
C LYS A 81 21.01 27.20 7.28
N GLY A 82 20.03 26.32 7.38
CA GLY A 82 18.79 26.58 8.12
C GLY A 82 17.89 27.64 7.49
N GLU A 83 18.08 28.00 6.22
CA GLU A 83 17.12 28.83 5.46
C GLU A 83 15.98 27.93 4.99
N PRO A 84 14.76 28.07 5.55
CA PRO A 84 13.62 27.22 5.21
C PRO A 84 12.87 27.82 4.02
N VAL A 85 13.54 27.95 2.87
CA VAL A 85 12.95 28.40 1.59
C VAL A 85 13.51 27.63 0.41
#